data_AF-A0A0V1PYT3-F1
#
_entry.id   AF-A0A0V1PYT3-F1
#
_cell.length_a   1.000
_cell.length_b   1.000
_cell.length_c   1.000
_cell.angle_alpha   90.00
_cell.angle_beta   90.00
_cell.angle_gamma   90.00
#
_symmetry.space_group_name_H-M   'P 1'
#
loop_
_entity.id
_entity.type
_entity.pdbx_description
1 polymer ?
#
loop_
_entity_poly.entity_id
_entity_poly.type
_entity_poly.pdbx_seq_one_letter_code
_entity_poly.pdbx_strand_id
1 'polypeptide(L)'
;MESSIILENFMLSRASLHEVITLEQFARLFPRRVSKSTIQRIFEELVEQRESKSIEPTKNKIQEQFDVPLQDTIDKLKTSQSITSGKHSIDDLVTRLDKLENIFVLQNTLIDDQIANVIHDIQSICKEFNEIKYGNAWFRGGDETEIEKIVEETIRSVDKCDSIFR
;
A
#
# COMPACT_ATOMS: atom_id res chain seq x y z
N MET A 1 -27.29 19.64 15.06
CA MET A 1 -26.09 19.14 15.76
C MET A 1 -26.04 19.84 17.10
N GLU A 2 -25.97 19.13 18.23
CA GLU A 2 -25.95 19.78 19.56
C GLU A 2 -24.62 20.48 19.88
N SER A 3 -23.57 20.19 19.11
CA SER A 3 -22.23 20.76 19.26
C SER A 3 -22.18 22.28 19.02
N SER A 4 -22.92 22.81 18.04
CA SER A 4 -22.99 24.26 17.80
C SER A 4 -23.65 24.98 18.98
N ILE A 5 -24.72 24.40 19.51
CA ILE A 5 -25.47 24.92 20.68
C ILE A 5 -24.59 24.90 21.93
N ILE A 6 -23.80 23.84 22.15
CA ILE A 6 -22.87 23.76 23.28
C ILE A 6 -21.79 24.84 23.18
N LEU A 7 -21.21 25.04 21.99
CA LEU A 7 -20.16 26.04 21.78
C LEU A 7 -20.72 27.46 21.89
N GLU A 8 -21.90 27.71 21.32
CA GLU A 8 -22.64 28.96 21.43
C GLU A 8 -22.93 29.28 22.90
N ASN A 9 -23.46 28.32 23.67
CA ASN A 9 -23.73 28.50 25.08
C ASN A 9 -22.44 28.72 25.89
N PHE A 10 -21.37 27.98 25.63
CA PHE A 10 -20.12 28.13 26.37
C PHE A 10 -19.41 29.45 26.09
N MET A 11 -19.37 29.88 24.83
CA MET A 11 -18.65 31.08 24.40
C MET A 11 -19.47 32.35 24.59
N LEU A 12 -20.78 32.31 24.33
CA LEU A 12 -21.61 33.53 24.28
C LEU A 12 -22.34 33.81 25.59
N SER A 13 -22.64 32.81 26.43
CA SER A 13 -23.30 33.07 27.72
C SER A 13 -22.49 34.07 28.55
N ARG A 14 -21.17 33.81 28.69
CA ARG A 14 -20.21 34.64 29.46
C ARG A 14 -19.64 35.84 28.73
N ALA A 15 -20.06 36.09 27.49
CA ALA A 15 -19.52 37.16 26.67
C ALA A 15 -20.23 38.51 26.89
N SER A 16 -21.41 38.51 27.53
CA SER A 16 -22.15 39.75 27.79
C SER A 16 -21.36 40.69 28.70
N LEU A 17 -21.36 41.99 28.39
CA LEU A 17 -20.66 42.97 29.24
C LEU A 17 -21.30 43.09 30.63
N HIS A 18 -22.61 42.90 30.71
CA HIS A 18 -23.39 42.94 31.93
C HIS A 18 -23.00 41.84 32.94
N GLU A 19 -22.50 40.69 32.46
CA GLU A 19 -22.03 39.61 33.34
C GLU A 19 -20.61 39.85 33.87
N VAL A 20 -19.82 40.66 33.15
CA VAL A 20 -18.46 41.05 33.58
C VAL A 20 -18.50 42.26 34.50
N ILE A 21 -19.34 43.25 34.21
CA ILE A 21 -19.47 44.47 35.00
C ILE A 21 -20.87 45.07 34.86
N THR A 22 -21.49 45.39 35.99
CA THR A 22 -22.78 46.11 36.02
C THR A 22 -22.57 47.60 35.78
N LEU A 23 -23.60 48.30 35.27
CA LEU A 23 -23.56 49.75 35.09
C LEU A 23 -23.18 50.50 36.39
N GLU A 24 -23.62 50.01 37.54
CA GLU A 24 -23.29 50.61 38.84
C GLU A 24 -21.80 50.47 39.20
N GLN A 25 -21.21 49.30 38.93
CA GLN A 25 -19.78 49.06 39.12
C GLN A 25 -18.95 49.87 38.12
N PHE A 26 -19.41 49.94 36.87
CA PHE A 26 -18.78 50.75 35.83
C PHE A 26 -18.79 52.23 36.19
N ALA A 27 -19.91 52.75 36.70
CA ALA A 27 -20.03 54.14 37.13
C ALA A 27 -19.11 54.51 38.31
N ARG A 28 -18.71 53.56 39.14
CA ARG A 28 -17.75 53.79 40.24
C ARG A 28 -16.32 54.02 39.74
N LEU A 29 -15.99 53.65 38.51
CA LEU A 29 -14.67 53.86 37.90
C LEU A 29 -14.44 55.30 37.43
N PHE A 30 -15.49 56.12 37.37
CA PHE A 30 -15.41 57.49 36.87
C PHE A 30 -15.31 58.51 38.02
N PRO A 31 -14.55 59.60 37.84
CA PRO A 31 -14.53 60.73 38.77
C PRO A 31 -15.92 61.35 38.94
N ARG A 32 -16.24 61.87 40.13
CA ARG A 32 -17.53 62.51 40.47
C ARG A 32 -17.93 63.72 39.61
N ARG A 33 -17.04 64.19 38.74
CA ARG A 33 -17.25 65.33 37.82
C ARG A 33 -17.98 64.93 36.54
N VAL A 34 -18.04 63.64 36.22
CA VAL A 34 -18.71 63.14 35.01
C VAL A 34 -20.19 62.91 35.30
N SER A 35 -21.07 63.37 34.40
CA SER A 35 -22.51 63.18 34.54
C SER A 35 -22.87 61.69 34.39
N LYS A 36 -23.88 61.25 35.13
CA LYS A 36 -24.39 59.87 35.03
C LYS A 36 -24.89 59.52 33.62
N SER A 37 -25.46 60.50 32.91
CA SER A 37 -25.93 60.32 31.54
C SER A 37 -24.81 60.04 30.54
N THR A 38 -23.64 60.68 30.70
CA THR A 38 -22.47 60.40 29.86
C THR A 38 -21.89 59.03 30.15
N ILE A 39 -21.82 58.62 31.43
CA ILE A 39 -21.34 57.29 31.82
C ILE A 39 -22.26 56.21 31.27
N GLN A 40 -23.58 56.40 31.36
CA GLN A 40 -24.57 55.48 30.81
C GLN A 40 -24.41 55.34 29.29
N ARG A 41 -24.25 56.45 28.57
CA ARG A 41 -24.04 56.43 27.12
C ARG A 41 -22.77 55.67 26.72
N ILE A 42 -21.67 55.87 27.45
CA ILE A 42 -20.42 55.14 27.21
C ILE A 42 -20.62 53.64 27.47
N PHE A 43 -21.35 53.28 28.53
CA PHE A 43 -21.64 51.89 28.86
C PHE A 43 -22.49 51.22 27.78
N GLU A 44 -23.56 51.88 27.33
CA GLU A 44 -24.42 51.41 26.22
C GLU A 44 -23.61 51.22 24.94
N GLU A 45 -22.73 52.16 24.60
CA GLU A 45 -21.88 52.07 23.41
C GLU A 45 -20.85 50.94 23.52
N LEU A 46 -20.33 50.65 24.71
CA LEU A 46 -19.44 49.50 24.95
C LEU A 46 -20.19 48.16 24.87
N VAL A 47 -21.44 48.10 25.35
CA VAL A 47 -22.30 46.92 25.21
C VAL A 47 -22.55 46.65 23.73
N GLU A 48 -23.00 47.66 22.98
CA GLU A 48 -23.28 47.57 21.55
C GLU A 48 -22.03 47.14 20.76
N GLN A 49 -20.88 47.76 21.02
CA GLN A 49 -19.64 47.38 20.36
C GLN A 49 -19.25 45.92 20.62
N ARG A 50 -19.48 45.42 21.83
CA ARG A 50 -19.17 44.03 22.19
C ARG A 50 -20.11 43.06 21.49
N GLU A 51 -21.41 43.37 21.47
CA GLU A 51 -22.43 42.58 20.81
C GLU A 51 -22.18 42.51 19.30
N SER A 52 -22.07 43.66 18.62
CA SER A 52 -21.95 43.73 17.17
C SER A 52 -20.58 43.30 16.63
N LYS A 53 -19.46 43.57 17.34
CA LYS A 53 -18.11 43.26 16.81
C LYS A 53 -17.57 41.91 17.25
N SER A 54 -18.01 41.38 18.38
CA SER A 54 -17.42 40.17 18.95
C SER A 54 -18.42 39.02 19.02
N ILE A 55 -19.63 39.26 19.54
CA ILE A 55 -20.60 38.20 19.82
C ILE A 55 -21.28 37.73 18.53
N GLU A 56 -21.87 38.65 17.76
CA GLU A 56 -22.57 38.31 16.51
C GLU A 56 -21.68 37.63 15.46
N PRO A 57 -20.45 38.11 15.17
CA PRO A 57 -19.60 37.46 14.17
C PRO A 57 -19.13 36.07 14.62
N THR A 58 -18.93 35.88 15.92
CA THR A 58 -18.55 34.57 16.48
C THR A 58 -19.71 33.59 16.36
N LYS A 59 -20.94 34.03 16.67
CA LYS A 59 -22.15 33.22 16.48
C LYS A 59 -22.31 32.78 15.02
N ASN A 60 -22.16 33.70 14.08
CA ASN A 60 -22.28 33.41 12.65
C ASN A 60 -21.21 32.41 12.19
N LYS A 61 -19.96 32.57 12.62
CA LYS A 61 -18.88 31.60 12.31
C LYS A 61 -19.13 30.22 12.90
N ILE A 62 -19.64 30.14 14.14
CA ILE A 62 -20.01 28.85 14.75
C ILE A 62 -21.11 28.21 13.91
N GLN A 63 -22.12 28.97 13.49
CA GLN A 63 -23.17 28.42 12.64
C GLN A 63 -22.63 27.96 11.29
N GLU A 64 -21.84 28.78 10.58
CA GLU A 64 -21.27 28.43 9.26
C GLU A 64 -20.36 27.19 9.30
N GLN A 65 -19.54 27.04 10.35
CA GLN A 65 -18.58 25.93 10.45
C GLN A 65 -19.23 24.62 10.90
N PHE A 66 -20.35 24.69 11.61
CA PHE A 66 -21.02 23.52 12.17
C PHE A 66 -22.36 23.19 11.48
N ASP A 67 -22.81 24.02 10.54
CA ASP A 67 -23.90 23.71 9.60
C ASP A 67 -23.39 22.82 8.45
N VAL A 68 -22.69 21.74 8.81
CA VAL A 68 -22.35 20.68 7.87
C VAL A 68 -23.54 19.74 7.81
N PRO A 69 -24.23 19.63 6.66
CA PRO A 69 -25.31 18.67 6.51
C PRO A 69 -24.78 17.27 6.84
N LEU A 70 -25.48 16.57 7.73
CA LEU A 70 -25.15 15.17 8.03
C LEU A 70 -25.18 14.34 6.74
N GLN A 71 -25.97 14.73 5.74
CA GLN A 71 -25.98 14.10 4.42
C GLN A 71 -24.63 14.22 3.71
N ASP A 72 -23.96 15.37 3.72
CA ASP A 72 -22.63 15.50 3.10
C ASP A 72 -21.58 14.64 3.80
N THR A 73 -21.70 14.51 5.12
CA THR A 73 -20.81 13.65 5.91
C THR A 73 -21.12 12.17 5.66
N ILE A 74 -22.40 11.81 5.57
CA ILE A 74 -22.89 10.47 5.25
C ILE A 74 -22.52 10.11 3.81
N ASP A 75 -22.58 11.05 2.87
CA ASP A 75 -22.28 10.82 1.46
C ASP A 75 -20.77 10.72 1.25
N LYS A 76 -19.95 11.50 1.98
CA LYS A 76 -18.51 11.26 2.07
C LYS A 76 -18.17 9.94 2.75
N LEU A 77 -18.92 9.53 3.78
CA LEU A 77 -18.78 8.23 4.42
C LEU A 77 -19.18 7.09 3.48
N LYS A 78 -20.26 7.22 2.70
CA LYS A 78 -20.68 6.28 1.66
C LYS A 78 -19.68 6.23 0.52
N THR A 79 -19.09 7.36 0.13
CA THR A 79 -18.02 7.41 -0.88
C THR A 79 -16.77 6.70 -0.36
N SER A 80 -16.42 6.91 0.92
CA SER A 80 -15.32 6.23 1.60
C SER A 80 -15.61 4.74 1.81
N GLN A 81 -16.84 4.38 2.12
CA GLN A 81 -17.31 3.01 2.22
C GLN A 81 -17.40 2.35 0.84
N SER A 82 -17.67 3.08 -0.24
CA SER A 82 -17.65 2.57 -1.61
C SER A 82 -16.22 2.27 -2.06
N ILE A 83 -15.22 2.99 -1.55
CA ILE A 83 -13.80 2.65 -1.72
C ILE A 83 -13.44 1.36 -0.95
N THR A 84 -14.12 1.04 0.16
CA THR A 84 -13.96 -0.26 0.86
C THR A 84 -14.96 -1.35 0.46
N SER A 85 -16.01 -1.00 -0.30
CA SER A 85 -17.02 -1.92 -0.82
C SER A 85 -16.69 -2.39 -2.24
N GLY A 86 -15.64 -1.82 -2.86
CA GLY A 86 -14.80 -2.52 -3.81
C GLY A 86 -13.93 -3.56 -3.11
N LYS A 87 -14.57 -4.47 -2.36
CA LYS A 87 -13.95 -5.63 -1.74
C LYS A 87 -13.22 -6.39 -2.85
N HIS A 88 -11.89 -6.45 -2.78
CA HIS A 88 -11.21 -7.71 -3.08
C HIS A 88 -11.81 -8.73 -2.10
N SER A 89 -12.92 -9.36 -2.51
CA SER A 89 -13.53 -10.44 -1.74
C SER A 89 -12.45 -11.51 -1.57
N ILE A 90 -12.48 -12.25 -0.46
CA ILE A 90 -11.61 -13.43 -0.32
C ILE A 90 -11.80 -14.35 -1.54
N ASP A 91 -13.00 -14.39 -2.11
CA ASP A 91 -13.27 -15.10 -3.37
C ASP A 91 -12.55 -14.50 -4.60
N ASP A 92 -12.39 -13.17 -4.70
CA ASP A 92 -11.58 -12.55 -5.77
C ASP A 92 -10.09 -12.89 -5.59
N LEU A 93 -9.61 -12.93 -4.35
CA LEU A 93 -8.24 -13.37 -4.07
C LEU A 93 -8.06 -14.86 -4.39
N VAL A 94 -8.99 -15.72 -3.99
CA VAL A 94 -8.97 -17.16 -4.27
C VAL A 94 -9.01 -17.39 -5.78
N THR A 95 -9.92 -16.76 -6.52
CA THR A 95 -9.96 -16.91 -7.98
C THR A 95 -8.70 -16.39 -8.69
N ARG A 96 -8.03 -15.37 -8.13
CA ARG A 96 -6.72 -14.91 -8.64
C ARG A 96 -5.60 -15.90 -8.32
N LEU A 97 -5.60 -16.49 -7.13
CA LEU A 97 -4.65 -17.53 -6.73
C LEU A 97 -4.83 -18.79 -7.57
N ASP A 98 -6.07 -19.22 -7.84
CA ASP A 98 -6.37 -20.35 -8.72
C ASP A 98 -5.86 -20.08 -10.14
N LYS A 99 -6.06 -18.87 -10.67
CA LYS A 99 -5.52 -18.48 -11.98
C LYS A 99 -3.99 -18.51 -11.98
N LEU A 100 -3.37 -18.03 -10.91
CA LEU A 100 -1.92 -18.00 -10.77
C LEU A 100 -1.36 -19.43 -10.67
N GLU A 101 -2.01 -20.32 -9.92
CA GLU A 101 -1.68 -21.74 -9.82
C GLU A 101 -1.72 -22.40 -11.21
N ASN A 102 -2.80 -22.19 -11.96
CA ASN A 102 -2.92 -22.73 -13.31
C ASN A 102 -1.81 -22.23 -14.25
N ILE A 103 -1.40 -20.96 -14.12
CA ILE A 103 -0.28 -20.40 -14.90
C ILE A 103 1.04 -21.09 -14.53
N PHE A 104 1.31 -21.27 -13.23
CA PHE A 104 2.53 -21.95 -12.77
C PHE A 104 2.59 -23.41 -13.22
N VAL A 105 1.47 -24.13 -13.13
CA VAL A 105 1.38 -25.51 -13.61
C VAL A 105 1.68 -25.58 -15.12
N LEU A 106 1.07 -24.70 -15.91
CA LEU A 106 1.32 -24.65 -17.36
C LEU A 106 2.77 -24.33 -17.69
N GLN A 107 3.37 -23.36 -16.98
CA GLN A 107 4.77 -23.00 -17.17
C GLN A 107 5.71 -24.15 -16.82
N ASN A 108 5.46 -24.86 -15.71
CA ASN A 108 6.25 -26.01 -15.32
C ASN A 108 6.15 -27.12 -16.38
N THR A 109 4.96 -27.43 -16.89
CA THR A 109 4.81 -28.42 -17.96
C THR A 109 5.58 -28.04 -19.23
N LEU A 110 5.59 -26.75 -19.58
CA LEU A 110 6.34 -26.28 -20.75
C LEU A 110 7.86 -26.36 -20.53
N ILE A 111 8.33 -26.07 -19.33
CA ILE A 111 9.74 -26.23 -18.95
C ILE A 111 10.12 -27.72 -19.00
N ASP A 112 9.28 -28.60 -18.47
CA ASP A 112 9.51 -30.05 -18.49
C ASP A 112 9.60 -30.59 -19.92
N ASP A 113 8.73 -30.14 -20.83
CA ASP A 113 8.79 -30.49 -22.26
C ASP A 113 10.08 -29.99 -22.91
N GLN A 114 10.51 -28.76 -22.59
CA GLN A 114 11.77 -28.21 -23.08
C GLN A 114 12.98 -29.01 -22.58
N ILE A 115 12.97 -29.40 -21.30
CA ILE A 115 14.01 -30.25 -20.70
C ILE A 115 14.06 -31.61 -21.40
N ALA A 116 12.90 -32.24 -21.63
CA ALA A 116 12.81 -33.53 -22.32
C ALA A 116 13.41 -33.46 -23.73
N ASN A 117 13.11 -32.39 -24.47
CA ASN A 117 13.69 -32.16 -25.81
C ASN A 117 15.21 -31.99 -25.76
N VAL A 118 15.72 -31.18 -24.83
CA VAL A 118 17.17 -30.98 -24.68
C VAL A 118 17.87 -32.29 -24.29
N ILE A 119 17.28 -33.10 -23.40
CA ILE A 119 17.80 -34.42 -23.05
C ILE A 119 17.85 -35.32 -24.29
N HIS A 120 16.77 -35.33 -25.08
CA HIS A 120 16.71 -36.11 -26.32
C HIS A 120 17.81 -35.67 -27.31
N ASP A 121 18.00 -34.37 -27.49
CA ASP A 121 19.04 -33.83 -28.37
C ASP A 121 20.44 -34.21 -27.89
N ILE A 122 20.71 -34.10 -26.58
CA ILE A 122 21.98 -34.54 -25.98
C ILE A 122 22.19 -36.04 -26.23
N GLN A 123 21.16 -36.87 -26.03
CA GLN A 123 21.25 -38.31 -26.28
C GLN A 123 21.55 -38.61 -27.76
N SER A 124 20.94 -37.89 -28.69
CA SER A 124 21.20 -38.02 -30.13
C SER A 124 22.63 -37.63 -30.47
N ILE A 125 23.10 -36.48 -29.96
CA ILE A 125 24.48 -36.02 -30.16
C ILE A 125 25.48 -37.02 -29.58
N CYS A 126 25.25 -37.52 -28.35
CA CYS A 126 26.12 -38.53 -27.75
C CYS A 126 26.17 -39.82 -28.57
N LYS A 127 25.04 -40.24 -29.16
CA LYS A 127 24.97 -41.40 -30.04
C LYS A 127 25.79 -41.15 -31.32
N GLU A 128 25.57 -40.03 -31.99
CA GLU A 128 26.33 -39.63 -33.18
C GLU A 128 27.83 -39.54 -32.89
N PHE A 129 28.22 -38.96 -31.75
CA PHE A 129 29.63 -38.86 -31.35
C PHE A 129 30.26 -40.23 -31.08
N ASN A 130 29.53 -41.17 -30.48
CA ASN A 130 29.97 -42.55 -30.30
C ASN A 130 30.12 -43.27 -31.66
N GLU A 131 29.17 -43.08 -32.57
CA GLU A 131 29.24 -43.61 -33.94
C GLU A 131 30.44 -43.04 -34.70
N ILE A 132 30.77 -41.76 -34.52
CA ILE A 132 31.94 -41.11 -35.14
C ILE A 132 33.26 -41.59 -34.52
N LYS A 133 33.33 -41.69 -33.19
CA LYS A 133 34.56 -42.04 -32.47
C LYS A 133 34.96 -43.50 -32.64
N TYR A 134 33.98 -44.40 -32.76
CA TYR A 134 34.23 -45.83 -32.74
C TYR A 134 33.72 -46.58 -34.00
N GLY A 135 33.00 -45.90 -34.89
CA GLY A 135 32.37 -46.50 -36.06
C GLY A 135 31.23 -47.47 -35.71
N ASN A 136 30.45 -47.86 -36.73
CA ASN A 136 29.38 -48.88 -36.62
C ASN A 136 29.86 -50.29 -36.20
N ALA A 137 31.14 -50.45 -35.84
CA ALA A 137 31.76 -51.72 -35.46
C ALA A 137 31.69 -52.01 -33.95
N TRP A 138 31.46 -51.01 -33.10
CA TRP A 138 31.52 -51.16 -31.64
C TRP A 138 30.34 -51.92 -31.00
N PHE A 139 29.28 -52.19 -31.76
CA PHE A 139 28.08 -52.87 -31.26
C PHE A 139 27.81 -54.24 -31.89
N ARG A 140 28.70 -54.78 -32.73
CA ARG A 140 28.57 -56.17 -33.19
C ARG A 140 29.18 -57.15 -32.18
N GLY A 141 28.53 -57.25 -31.02
CA GLY A 141 28.42 -58.47 -30.21
C GLY A 141 29.72 -59.20 -29.82
N GLY A 142 30.61 -58.52 -29.09
CA GLY A 142 31.70 -59.18 -28.36
C GLY A 142 31.42 -59.17 -26.85
N ASP A 143 31.51 -60.34 -26.21
CA ASP A 143 31.30 -60.53 -24.77
C ASP A 143 32.28 -59.69 -23.93
N GLU A 144 31.93 -59.35 -22.69
CA GLU A 144 32.64 -58.39 -21.81
C GLU A 144 34.14 -58.73 -21.62
N THR A 145 34.49 -60.01 -21.82
CA THR A 145 35.87 -60.53 -21.82
C THR A 145 36.78 -60.04 -22.96
N GLU A 146 36.21 -59.46 -24.03
CA GLU A 146 36.97 -58.95 -25.18
C GLU A 146 37.44 -57.50 -24.95
N ILE A 147 36.75 -56.75 -24.09
CA ILE A 147 37.10 -55.38 -23.70
C ILE A 147 38.44 -55.35 -22.97
N GLU A 148 38.67 -56.28 -22.05
CA GLU A 148 39.89 -56.35 -21.25
C GLU A 148 41.12 -56.64 -22.11
N LYS A 149 40.99 -57.55 -23.09
CA LYS A 149 42.04 -57.85 -24.07
C LYS A 149 42.36 -56.68 -24.98
N ILE A 150 41.36 -55.92 -25.41
CA ILE A 150 41.54 -54.76 -26.28
C ILE A 150 42.19 -53.60 -25.52
N VAL A 151 41.85 -53.41 -24.24
CA VAL A 151 42.52 -52.44 -23.37
C VAL A 151 43.98 -52.83 -23.17
N GLU A 152 44.28 -54.11 -22.92
CA GLU A 152 45.67 -54.59 -22.84
C GLU A 152 46.44 -54.38 -24.14
N GLU A 153 45.84 -54.65 -25.31
CA GLU A 153 46.49 -54.47 -26.61
C GLU A 153 46.71 -52.99 -26.96
N THR A 154 45.81 -52.11 -26.51
CA THR A 154 45.96 -50.65 -26.62
C THR A 154 47.11 -50.14 -25.75
N ILE A 155 47.19 -50.58 -24.49
CA ILE A 155 48.30 -50.24 -23.59
C ILE A 155 49.63 -50.73 -24.18
N ARG A 156 49.67 -51.97 -24.69
CA ARG A 156 50.88 -52.55 -25.30
C ARG A 156 51.33 -51.79 -26.55
N SER A 157 50.37 -51.25 -27.32
CA SER A 157 50.65 -50.43 -28.51
C SER A 157 51.20 -49.05 -28.13
N VAL A 158 50.70 -48.46 -27.05
CA VAL A 158 51.21 -47.19 -26.49
C VAL A 158 52.63 -47.38 -25.96
N ASP A 159 52.89 -48.44 -25.18
CA ASP A 159 54.23 -48.76 -24.66
C ASP A 159 55.25 -48.99 -25.80
N LYS A 160 54.80 -49.63 -26.89
CA LYS A 160 55.63 -49.84 -28.08
C LYS A 160 55.96 -48.52 -28.78
N CYS A 161 55.01 -47.59 -28.88
CA CYS A 161 55.28 -46.25 -29.38
C CYS A 161 56.27 -45.51 -28.47
N ASP A 162 56.09 -45.57 -27.15
CA ASP A 162 57.03 -44.94 -26.20
C ASP A 162 58.45 -45.52 -26.29
N SER A 163 58.59 -46.80 -26.61
CA SER A 163 59.90 -47.44 -26.85
C SER A 163 60.56 -47.02 -28.17
N ILE A 164 59.80 -46.52 -29.14
CA ILE A 164 60.29 -46.01 -30.42
C ILE A 164 60.74 -44.54 -30.28
N PHE A 165 60.18 -43.82 -29.31
CA PHE A 165 60.46 -42.40 -29.05
C PHE A 165 61.48 -42.15 -27.92
N ARG A 166 62.08 -43.19 -27.32
CA ARG A 166 63.24 -43.13 -26.42
C ARG A 166 64.50 -43.67 -27.09
#